data_AF-A0A7W8CNF9-F1
#
_entry.id   AF-A0A7W8CNF9-F1
#
_cell.length_a   1.000
_cell.length_b   1.000
_cell.length_c   1.000
_cell.angle_alpha   90.00
_cell.angle_beta   90.00
_cell.angle_gamma   90.00
#
_symmetry.space_group_name_H-M   'P 1'
#
loop_
_entity.id
_entity.type
_entity.pdbx_description
1 polymer ?
#
loop_
_entity_poly.entity_id
_entity_poly.type
_entity_poly.pdbx_seq_one_letter_code
_entity_poly.pdbx_strand_id
1 'polypeptide(L)'
;MREQPAMESVSKEEMLEVTAEFLSLLAAAKSIVRDLDRVSGKPEYEEVATSMAPEARVLADMIANTHRAWVRRGAFMNYFQVPSGAVHTTVACRTLSERTVLRPLPHLTGEPMEYVISEGYRMCSHCLKRPAEVRVAKAAVFCARWIRRLRNIP
;
A
#
# COMPACT_ATOMS: atom_id res chain seq x y z
N MET A 1 -21.27 2.17 -25.03
CA MET A 1 -20.97 1.58 -23.71
C MET A 1 -19.55 1.03 -23.79
N ARG A 2 -18.59 1.54 -23.00
CA ARG A 2 -17.27 0.88 -22.90
C ARG A 2 -17.44 -0.29 -21.94
N GLU A 3 -17.25 -1.51 -22.43
CA GLU A 3 -17.18 -2.71 -21.59
C GLU A 3 -16.13 -2.47 -20.51
N GLN A 4 -16.52 -2.60 -19.24
CA GLN A 4 -15.52 -2.67 -18.18
C GLN A 4 -14.73 -3.97 -18.42
N PRO A 5 -13.39 -3.92 -18.44
CA PRO A 5 -12.59 -5.13 -18.62
C PRO A 5 -13.01 -6.16 -17.57
N ALA A 6 -13.21 -7.40 -18.01
CA ALA A 6 -13.54 -8.51 -17.11
C ALA A 6 -12.54 -8.51 -15.96
N MET A 7 -13.03 -8.32 -14.73
CA MET A 7 -12.20 -8.40 -13.54
C MET A 7 -11.66 -9.82 -13.44
N GLU A 8 -10.34 -9.99 -13.46
CA GLU A 8 -9.71 -11.25 -13.10
C GLU A 8 -10.13 -11.61 -11.67
N SER A 9 -10.72 -12.79 -11.48
CA SER A 9 -10.98 -13.31 -10.13
C SER A 9 -9.64 -13.58 -9.46
N VAL A 10 -9.35 -12.89 -8.37
CA VAL A 10 -8.11 -13.05 -7.61
C VAL A 10 -8.33 -14.02 -6.46
N SER A 11 -7.42 -14.97 -6.27
CA SER A 11 -7.44 -15.85 -5.09
C SER A 11 -7.09 -15.10 -3.80
N LYS A 12 -7.39 -15.70 -2.64
CA LYS A 12 -7.05 -15.15 -1.32
C LYS A 12 -5.53 -14.97 -1.18
N GLU A 13 -4.78 -15.96 -1.62
CA GLU A 13 -3.33 -16.02 -1.54
C GLU A 13 -2.71 -14.90 -2.38
N GLU A 14 -3.17 -14.73 -3.63
CA GLU A 14 -2.71 -13.65 -4.49
C GLU A 14 -3.04 -12.25 -3.94
N MET A 15 -4.19 -12.05 -3.29
CA MET A 15 -4.52 -10.78 -2.65
C MET A 15 -3.54 -10.44 -1.52
N LEU A 16 -3.16 -11.45 -0.73
CA LEU A 16 -2.21 -11.30 0.37
C LEU A 16 -0.79 -11.04 -0.14
N GLU A 17 -0.36 -11.77 -1.16
CA GLU A 17 0.95 -11.60 -1.80
C GLU A 17 1.12 -10.20 -2.38
N VAL A 18 0.17 -9.75 -3.22
CA VAL A 18 0.21 -8.40 -3.80
C VAL A 18 0.25 -7.34 -2.71
N THR A 19 -0.50 -7.52 -1.62
CA THR A 19 -0.48 -6.56 -0.52
C THR A 19 0.86 -6.54 0.20
N ALA A 20 1.39 -7.73 0.53
CA ALA A 20 2.66 -7.86 1.24
C ALA A 20 3.80 -7.26 0.43
N GLU A 21 3.82 -7.50 -0.88
CA GLU A 21 4.74 -6.84 -1.82
C GLU A 21 4.57 -5.32 -1.75
N PHE A 22 3.34 -4.82 -1.83
CA PHE A 22 3.08 -3.38 -1.82
C PHE A 22 3.50 -2.69 -0.51
N LEU A 23 3.32 -3.35 0.64
CA LEU A 23 3.81 -2.85 1.93
C LEU A 23 5.33 -2.84 1.99
N SER A 24 5.99 -3.87 1.46
CA SER A 24 7.44 -3.99 1.43
C SER A 24 8.06 -2.88 0.58
N LEU A 25 7.51 -2.62 -0.61
CA LEU A 25 7.94 -1.53 -1.49
C LEU A 25 7.75 -0.16 -0.83
N LEU A 26 6.64 0.05 -0.14
CA LEU A 26 6.38 1.30 0.59
C LEU A 26 7.30 1.47 1.82
N ALA A 27 7.67 0.38 2.49
CA ALA A 27 8.64 0.41 3.59
C ALA A 27 10.04 0.79 3.08
N ALA A 28 10.49 0.16 1.98
CA ALA A 28 11.74 0.53 1.31
C ALA A 28 11.75 2.01 0.89
N ALA A 29 10.63 2.49 0.33
CA ALA A 29 10.52 3.88 -0.14
C ALA A 29 10.63 4.88 1.02
N LYS A 30 9.99 4.56 2.15
CA LYS A 30 10.12 5.34 3.39
C LYS A 30 11.57 5.34 3.91
N SER A 31 12.28 4.22 3.82
CA SER A 31 13.68 4.16 4.26
C SER A 31 14.58 5.05 3.41
N ILE A 32 14.51 4.90 2.08
CA ILE A 32 15.30 5.71 1.14
C ILE A 32 15.03 7.21 1.36
N VAL A 33 13.77 7.63 1.49
CA VAL A 33 13.45 9.04 1.73
C VAL A 33 13.95 9.51 3.09
N ARG A 34 13.84 8.70 4.15
CA ARG A 34 14.38 9.05 5.46
C ARG A 34 15.90 9.21 5.42
N ASP A 35 16.60 8.33 4.71
CA ASP A 35 18.05 8.38 4.60
C ASP A 35 18.49 9.57 3.74
N LEU A 36 17.77 9.86 2.65
CA LEU A 36 17.95 11.09 1.87
C LEU A 36 17.75 12.34 2.74
N ASP A 37 16.69 12.39 3.56
CA ASP A 37 16.39 13.54 4.42
C ASP A 37 17.50 13.79 5.47
N ARG A 38 18.29 12.78 5.84
CA ARG A 38 19.45 12.92 6.78
C ARG A 38 20.68 13.57 6.14
N VAL A 39 20.84 13.38 4.84
CA VAL A 39 22.01 13.80 4.07
C VAL A 39 21.76 15.02 3.20
N SER A 40 20.50 15.29 2.85
CA SER A 40 20.09 16.42 1.99
C SER A 40 20.52 17.77 2.57
N GLY A 41 20.96 18.67 1.69
CA GLY A 41 21.32 20.04 2.04
C GLY A 41 22.71 20.21 2.67
N LYS A 42 23.52 19.15 2.71
CA LYS A 42 24.90 19.16 3.20
C LYS A 42 25.86 18.92 2.03
N PRO A 43 26.72 19.88 1.66
CA PRO A 43 27.63 19.74 0.52
C PRO A 43 28.51 18.49 0.59
N GLU A 44 28.94 18.11 1.79
CA GLU A 44 29.79 16.94 2.02
C GLU A 44 29.08 15.59 1.79
N TYR A 45 27.76 15.58 1.61
CA TYR A 45 26.97 14.38 1.31
C TYR A 45 26.23 14.46 -0.05
N GLU A 46 26.56 15.43 -0.91
CA GLU A 46 25.90 15.61 -2.20
C GLU A 46 26.03 14.36 -3.09
N GLU A 47 27.24 13.79 -3.18
CA GLU A 47 27.48 12.54 -3.91
C GLU A 47 26.69 11.36 -3.34
N VAL A 48 26.56 11.28 -2.02
CA VAL A 48 25.75 10.25 -1.35
C VAL A 48 24.29 10.42 -1.75
N ALA A 49 23.74 11.64 -1.69
CA ALA A 49 22.36 11.90 -2.09
C ALA A 49 22.11 11.52 -3.56
N THR A 50 23.03 11.87 -4.47
CA THR A 50 22.94 11.52 -5.90
C THR A 50 23.04 10.02 -6.15
N SER A 51 23.86 9.30 -5.38
CA SER A 51 24.02 7.85 -5.52
C SER A 51 22.73 7.06 -5.20
N MET A 52 21.78 7.66 -4.48
CA MET A 52 20.50 7.03 -4.12
C MET A 52 19.47 7.09 -5.26
N ALA A 53 19.65 7.96 -6.26
CA ALA A 53 18.67 8.16 -7.33
C ALA A 53 18.39 6.90 -8.19
N PRO A 54 19.39 6.10 -8.60
CA PRO A 54 19.13 4.89 -9.38
C PRO A 54 18.21 3.90 -8.65
N GLU A 55 18.52 3.60 -7.38
CA GLU A 55 17.72 2.71 -6.55
C GLU A 55 16.30 3.26 -6.34
N ALA A 56 16.19 4.56 -6.05
CA ALA A 56 14.89 5.21 -5.89
C ALA A 56 14.03 5.13 -7.15
N ARG A 57 14.62 5.29 -8.34
CA ARG A 57 13.90 5.19 -9.63
C ARG A 57 13.41 3.77 -9.89
N VAL A 58 14.25 2.76 -9.63
CA VAL A 58 13.84 1.35 -9.71
C VAL A 58 12.67 1.08 -8.78
N LEU A 59 12.74 1.55 -7.53
CA LEU A 59 11.67 1.38 -6.57
C LEU A 59 10.37 2.09 -6.99
N ALA A 60 10.47 3.27 -7.61
CA ALA A 60 9.32 3.98 -8.16
C ALA A 60 8.62 3.16 -9.24
N ASP A 61 9.39 2.49 -10.11
CA ASP A 61 8.84 1.65 -11.17
C ASP A 61 8.21 0.37 -10.62
N MET A 62 8.80 -0.24 -9.59
CA MET A 62 8.20 -1.38 -8.88
C MET A 62 6.87 -1.01 -8.21
N ILE A 63 6.79 0.14 -7.54
CA ILE A 63 5.53 0.66 -6.97
C ILE A 63 4.51 0.92 -8.08
N ALA A 64 4.94 1.50 -9.21
CA ALA A 64 4.05 1.75 -10.34
C ALA A 64 3.50 0.45 -10.96
N ASN A 65 4.34 -0.58 -11.09
CA ASN A 65 3.96 -1.89 -11.62
C ASN A 65 2.96 -2.59 -10.70
N THR A 66 3.26 -2.65 -9.41
CA THR A 66 2.40 -3.28 -8.40
C THR A 66 1.07 -2.54 -8.28
N HIS A 67 1.07 -1.21 -8.32
CA HIS A 67 -0.17 -0.42 -8.32
C HIS A 67 -1.03 -0.71 -9.56
N ARG A 68 -0.42 -0.80 -10.76
CA ARG A 68 -1.15 -1.16 -11.98
C ARG A 68 -1.73 -2.57 -11.91
N ALA A 69 -0.98 -3.54 -11.39
CA ALA A 69 -1.46 -4.90 -11.18
C ALA A 69 -2.66 -4.93 -10.22
N TRP A 70 -2.58 -4.20 -9.11
CA TRP A 70 -3.68 -4.06 -8.15
C TRP A 70 -4.93 -3.43 -8.77
N VAL A 71 -4.78 -2.37 -9.58
CA VAL A 71 -5.92 -1.74 -10.26
C VAL A 71 -6.57 -2.66 -11.29
N ARG A 72 -5.79 -3.41 -12.09
CA ARG A 72 -6.33 -4.37 -13.07
C ARG A 72 -7.14 -5.49 -12.41
N ARG A 73 -6.75 -5.88 -11.21
CA ARG A 73 -7.40 -6.90 -10.38
C ARG A 73 -8.62 -6.38 -9.61
N GLY A 74 -9.28 -5.34 -10.13
CA GLY A 74 -10.49 -4.75 -9.55
C GLY A 74 -10.24 -3.79 -8.38
N ALA A 75 -8.99 -3.42 -8.09
CA ALA A 75 -8.62 -2.56 -6.97
C ALA A 75 -9.28 -3.02 -5.65
N PHE A 76 -9.21 -4.33 -5.41
CA PHE A 76 -9.93 -4.99 -4.33
C PHE A 76 -9.76 -4.24 -3.01
N MET A 77 -10.88 -4.13 -2.29
CA MET A 77 -10.91 -3.45 -1.00
C MET A 77 -10.02 -4.22 -0.04
N ASN A 78 -8.89 -3.61 0.22
CA ASN A 78 -7.78 -4.17 0.93
C ASN A 78 -8.05 -4.03 2.43
N TYR A 79 -8.87 -4.91 2.98
CA TYR A 79 -9.20 -4.90 4.41
C TYR A 79 -8.16 -5.69 5.19
N PHE A 80 -7.32 -4.98 5.92
CA PHE A 80 -6.23 -5.55 6.70
C PHE A 80 -6.48 -5.32 8.17
N GLN A 81 -6.53 -6.40 8.94
CA GLN A 81 -6.39 -6.28 10.38
C GLN A 81 -4.91 -6.05 10.74
N VAL A 82 -4.64 -5.06 11.60
CA VAL A 82 -3.32 -4.88 12.25
C VAL A 82 -3.34 -5.51 13.65
N PRO A 83 -2.17 -5.76 14.30
CA PRO A 83 -2.11 -6.37 15.64
C PRO A 83 -2.96 -5.69 16.73
N SER A 84 -3.29 -4.40 16.58
CA SER A 84 -4.17 -3.67 17.50
C SER A 84 -5.67 -3.94 17.32
N GLY A 85 -6.04 -4.89 16.45
CA GLY A 85 -7.41 -5.23 16.07
C GLY A 85 -8.08 -4.25 15.10
N ALA A 86 -7.37 -3.20 14.68
CA ALA A 86 -7.90 -2.20 13.77
C ALA A 86 -7.89 -2.69 12.32
N VAL A 87 -8.96 -2.42 11.58
CA VAL A 87 -9.10 -2.75 10.16
C VAL A 87 -8.76 -1.53 9.31
N HIS A 88 -7.86 -1.70 8.36
CA HIS A 88 -7.45 -0.67 7.40
C HIS A 88 -7.89 -1.06 6.00
N THR A 89 -8.20 -0.08 5.17
CA THR A 89 -8.75 -0.30 3.81
C THR A 89 -7.79 0.11 2.69
N THR A 90 -6.56 0.48 3.05
CA THR A 90 -5.56 1.01 2.13
C THR A 90 -4.17 0.84 2.73
N VAL A 91 -3.20 0.41 1.91
CA VAL A 91 -1.78 0.38 2.26
C VAL A 91 -1.20 1.76 2.58
N ALA A 92 -1.91 2.83 2.19
CA ALA A 92 -1.55 4.22 2.46
C ALA A 92 -1.77 4.62 3.92
N CYS A 93 -2.30 3.73 4.76
CA CYS A 93 -2.52 4.07 6.15
C CYS A 93 -1.19 4.18 6.90
N ARG A 94 -1.00 5.28 7.64
CA ARG A 94 0.25 5.56 8.37
C ARG A 94 0.63 4.52 9.41
N THR A 95 -0.33 3.73 9.87
CA THR A 95 -0.16 2.68 10.89
C THR A 95 0.30 1.35 10.31
N LEU A 96 0.37 1.22 8.98
CA LEU A 96 0.86 0.01 8.31
C LEU A 96 2.37 0.07 8.13
N SER A 97 3.02 -1.07 8.34
CA SER A 97 4.47 -1.27 8.25
C SER A 97 4.78 -2.68 7.73
N GLU A 98 6.06 -2.97 7.47
CA GLU A 98 6.52 -4.33 7.11
C GLU A 98 6.20 -5.38 8.19
N ARG A 99 6.08 -4.97 9.45
CA ARG A 99 5.73 -5.86 10.59
C ARG A 99 4.23 -6.05 10.75
N THR A 100 3.43 -5.39 9.91
CA THR A 100 1.99 -5.56 9.95
C THR A 100 1.65 -6.97 9.47
N VAL A 101 1.26 -7.84 10.40
CA VAL A 101 0.64 -9.12 10.08
C VAL A 101 -0.68 -8.85 9.39
N LEU A 102 -0.81 -9.27 8.13
CA LEU A 102 -2.02 -9.10 7.34
C LEU A 102 -2.92 -10.31 7.54
N ARG A 103 -4.15 -10.05 7.99
CA ARG A 103 -5.23 -11.02 7.93
C ARG A 103 -6.37 -10.43 7.12
N PRO A 104 -6.88 -11.14 6.10
CA PRO A 104 -8.10 -10.74 5.42
C PRO A 104 -9.27 -10.84 6.41
N LEU A 105 -10.30 -10.00 6.27
CA LEU A 105 -11.48 -10.14 7.12
C LEU A 105 -12.22 -11.43 6.79
N PRO A 106 -12.78 -12.13 7.79
CA PRO A 106 -13.46 -13.40 7.54
C PRO A 106 -14.63 -13.29 6.55
N HIS A 107 -15.43 -12.21 6.60
CA HIS A 107 -16.52 -12.01 5.62
C HIS A 107 -16.04 -11.73 4.19
N LEU A 108 -14.76 -11.44 3.99
CA LEU A 108 -14.15 -11.32 2.65
C LEU A 108 -13.52 -12.63 2.20
N THR A 109 -13.32 -13.57 3.12
CA THR A 109 -12.84 -14.92 2.83
C THR A 109 -13.99 -15.92 2.71
N GLY A 110 -15.25 -15.46 2.79
CA GLY A 110 -16.43 -16.32 2.81
C GLY A 110 -16.64 -17.04 4.14
N GLU A 111 -15.91 -16.66 5.19
CA GLU A 111 -16.09 -17.20 6.53
C GLU A 111 -17.35 -16.64 7.21
N PRO A 112 -17.96 -17.39 8.15
CA PRO A 112 -19.21 -16.99 8.79
C PRO A 112 -19.09 -15.65 9.54
N MET A 113 -20.14 -14.84 9.46
CA MET A 113 -20.22 -13.55 10.16
C MET A 113 -20.05 -13.67 11.68
N GLU A 114 -20.39 -14.81 12.26
CA GLU A 114 -20.20 -15.13 13.69
C GLU A 114 -18.72 -15.08 14.09
N TYR A 115 -17.84 -15.62 13.24
CA TYR A 115 -16.39 -15.57 13.42
C TYR A 115 -15.85 -14.14 13.26
N VAL A 116 -16.50 -13.32 12.41
CA VAL A 116 -16.17 -11.88 12.30
C VAL A 116 -16.47 -11.15 13.61
N ILE A 117 -17.59 -11.47 14.24
CA ILE A 117 -18.05 -10.80 15.46
C ILE A 117 -17.21 -11.22 16.67
N SER A 118 -16.86 -12.51 16.79
CA SER A 118 -16.09 -13.03 17.93
C SER A 118 -14.68 -12.44 18.03
N GLU A 119 -14.07 -12.06 16.91
CA GLU A 119 -12.71 -11.53 16.84
C GLU A 119 -12.61 -10.03 17.22
N GLY A 120 -13.74 -9.35 17.48
CA GLY A 120 -13.73 -8.00 18.06
C GLY A 120 -13.12 -6.91 17.16
N TYR A 121 -13.24 -7.05 15.84
CA TYR A 121 -12.66 -6.09 14.89
C TYR A 121 -13.24 -4.69 15.01
N ARG A 122 -12.38 -3.67 14.83
CA ARG A 122 -12.80 -2.26 14.73
C ARG A 122 -12.25 -1.60 13.47
N MET A 123 -13.10 -1.01 12.64
CA MET A 123 -12.61 -0.25 11.49
C MET A 123 -11.81 0.97 11.96
N CYS A 124 -10.65 1.22 11.35
CA CYS A 124 -9.90 2.45 11.58
C CYS A 124 -10.81 3.64 11.33
N SER A 125 -10.86 4.59 12.27
CA SER A 125 -11.75 5.77 12.19
C SER A 125 -11.54 6.61 10.93
N HIS A 126 -10.35 6.57 10.32
CA HIS A 126 -10.05 7.22 9.04
C HIS A 126 -10.54 6.43 7.82
N CYS A 127 -10.61 5.10 7.94
CA CYS A 127 -11.05 4.18 6.90
C CYS A 127 -12.58 4.05 6.88
N LEU A 128 -13.23 4.10 8.06
CA LEU A 128 -14.68 4.01 8.23
C LEU A 128 -15.42 5.17 7.53
N LYS A 129 -14.86 6.38 7.58
CA LYS A 129 -15.50 7.59 7.05
C LYS A 129 -15.46 7.71 5.52
N ARG A 130 -14.93 6.71 4.80
CA ARG A 130 -14.65 6.84 3.36
C ARG A 130 -15.45 5.81 2.55
N PRO A 131 -16.24 6.26 1.55
CA PRO A 131 -16.82 5.38 0.54
C PRO A 131 -15.75 4.55 -0.19
N ALA A 132 -16.15 3.44 -0.82
CA ALA A 132 -15.23 2.50 -1.49
C ALA A 132 -14.43 3.17 -2.62
N GLU A 133 -15.10 3.97 -3.44
CA GLU A 133 -14.53 4.75 -4.53
C GLU A 133 -13.47 5.75 -4.03
N VAL A 134 -13.71 6.39 -2.88
CA VAL A 134 -12.76 7.31 -2.25
C VAL A 134 -11.54 6.57 -1.71
N ARG A 135 -11.71 5.33 -1.24
CA ARG A 135 -10.61 4.48 -0.75
C ARG A 135 -9.67 4.07 -1.89
N VAL A 136 -10.21 3.67 -3.04
CA VAL A 136 -9.39 3.36 -4.24
C VAL A 136 -8.65 4.60 -4.72
N ALA A 137 -9.35 5.74 -4.87
CA ALA A 137 -8.73 6.99 -5.29
C ALA A 137 -7.60 7.44 -4.35
N LYS A 138 -7.78 7.28 -3.03
CA LYS A 138 -6.73 7.56 -2.03
C LYS A 138 -5.49 6.71 -2.23
N ALA A 139 -5.64 5.41 -2.50
CA ALA A 139 -4.52 4.53 -2.76
C ALA A 139 -3.74 4.99 -4.02
N ALA A 140 -4.46 5.34 -5.09
CA ALA A 140 -3.84 5.85 -6.31
C ALA A 140 -3.08 7.16 -6.09
N VAL A 141 -3.68 8.14 -5.41
CA VAL A 141 -3.04 9.42 -5.07
C VAL A 141 -1.79 9.20 -4.21
N PHE A 142 -1.87 8.30 -3.23
CA PHE A 142 -0.75 7.97 -2.37
C PHE A 142 0.41 7.36 -3.14
N CYS A 143 0.14 6.40 -4.03
CA CYS A 143 1.16 5.78 -4.87
C CYS A 143 1.80 6.81 -5.81
N ALA A 144 0.99 7.64 -6.47
CA ALA A 144 1.48 8.71 -7.34
C ALA A 144 2.41 9.68 -6.60
N ARG A 145 2.11 10.02 -5.35
CA ARG A 145 2.97 10.88 -4.51
C ARG A 145 4.33 10.23 -4.24
N TRP A 146 4.36 8.94 -3.89
CA TRP A 146 5.61 8.21 -3.65
C TRP A 146 6.44 8.06 -4.91
N ILE A 147 5.81 7.65 -6.02
CA ILE A 147 6.47 7.53 -7.34
C ILE A 147 7.11 8.87 -7.72
N ARG A 148 6.39 9.98 -7.57
CA ARG A 148 6.93 11.33 -7.86
C ARG A 148 8.10 11.68 -6.94
N ARG A 149 7.97 11.44 -5.63
CA ARG A 149 9.02 11.76 -4.66
C ARG A 149 10.31 11.00 -4.97
N LEU A 150 10.21 9.71 -5.27
CA LEU A 150 11.35 8.84 -5.58
C LEU A 150 12.01 9.20 -6.92
N ARG A 151 11.23 9.49 -7.96
CA ARG A 151 11.77 9.89 -9.27
C ARG A 151 12.52 11.23 -9.26
N ASN A 152 12.18 12.09 -8.30
CA ASN A 152 12.77 13.42 -8.14
C ASN A 152 13.86 13.47 -7.07
N ILE A 153 14.39 12.33 -6.64
CA ILE A 153 15.63 12.31 -5.87
C ILE A 153 16.76 12.76 -6.81
N PRO A 154 17.57 13.76 -6.41
CA PRO A 154 18.64 14.32 -7.24
C PRO A 154 19.66 13.27 -7.64
#